data_AF-A0A6A7M6M2-F1
#
_entry.id   AF-A0A6A7M6M2-F1
#
_cell.length_a   1.000
_cell.length_b   1.000
_cell.length_c   1.000
_cell.angle_alpha   90.00
_cell.angle_beta   90.00
_cell.angle_gamma   90.00
#
_symmetry.space_group_name_H-M   'P 1'
#
loop_
_entity.id
_entity.type
_entity.pdbx_description
1 polymer ?
#
loop_
_entity_poly.entity_id
_entity_poly.type
_entity_poly.pdbx_seq_one_letter_code
_entity_poly.pdbx_strand_id
1 'polypeptide(L)' 'MADAQDDYPAHIDTYNSFNKLVLFTILFVVLLLACMALGLVGGTPIFALLLGIGGTVALLVAFAVMS' A
#
# COMPACT_ATOMS: atom_id res chain seq x y z
N MET A 1 -39.34 -2.10 0.93
CA MET A 1 -37.90 -2.34 0.74
C MET A 1 -37.19 -1.00 0.61
N ALA A 2 -37.26 -0.18 1.67
CA ALA A 2 -36.68 1.18 1.67
C ALA A 2 -35.18 1.16 2.02
N ASP A 3 -34.66 0.04 2.53
CA ASP A 3 -33.27 -0.08 3.02
C ASP A 3 -32.21 -0.14 1.90
N ALA A 4 -32.57 -0.59 0.69
CA ALA A 4 -31.59 -0.81 -0.39
C ALA A 4 -31.04 0.49 -1.01
N GLN A 5 -31.73 1.62 -0.85
CA GLN A 5 -31.35 2.89 -1.47
C GLN A 5 -30.42 3.73 -0.57
N ASP A 6 -30.49 3.54 0.75
CA ASP A 6 -29.58 4.18 1.72
C ASP A 6 -28.23 3.43 1.87
N ASP A 7 -28.15 2.16 1.46
CA ASP A 7 -26.93 1.34 1.56
C ASP A 7 -25.87 1.61 0.47
N TYR A 8 -26.28 2.19 -0.66
CA TYR A 8 -25.38 2.44 -1.80
C TYR A 8 -24.19 3.35 -1.48
N PRO A 9 -24.36 4.54 -0.85
CA PRO A 9 -23.22 5.39 -0.48
C PRO A 9 -22.26 4.71 0.50
N ALA A 10 -22.77 3.96 1.49
CA ALA A 10 -21.93 3.22 2.43
C ALA A 10 -21.09 2.11 1.75
N HIS A 11 -21.66 1.45 0.74
CA HIS A 11 -20.94 0.47 -0.07
C HIS A 11 -19.81 1.12 -0.88
N ILE A 12 -20.04 2.31 -1.44
CA ILE A 12 -19.01 3.07 -2.18
C ILE A 12 -17.86 3.47 -1.27
N ASP A 13 -18.14 3.99 -0.07
CA ASP A 13 -17.09 4.38 0.88
C ASP A 13 -16.23 3.19 1.32
N THR A 14 -16.87 2.04 1.54
CA THR A 14 -16.19 0.78 1.86
C THR A 14 -15.31 0.31 0.71
N TYR A 15 -15.84 0.32 -0.52
CA TYR A 15 -15.09 -0.08 -1.71
C TYR A 15 -13.87 0.81 -1.95
N ASN A 16 -14.02 2.14 -1.80
CA ASN A 16 -12.93 3.08 -1.95
C ASN A 16 -11.83 2.84 -0.90
N SER A 17 -12.21 2.59 0.35
CA SER A 17 -11.27 2.26 1.43
C SER A 17 -10.54 0.94 1.18
N PHE A 18 -11.27 -0.08 0.73
CA PHE A 18 -10.69 -1.38 0.34
C PHE A 18 -9.73 -1.25 -0.84
N ASN A 19 -10.12 -0.51 -1.88
CA ASN A 19 -9.29 -0.29 -3.06
C ASN A 19 -7.96 0.39 -2.70
N LYS A 20 -7.98 1.39 -1.80
CA LYS A 20 -6.75 2.00 -1.27
C LYS A 20 -5.85 0.99 -0.55
N LEU A 21 -6.45 0.11 0.27
CA LEU A 21 -5.71 -0.93 0.98
C LEU A 21 -5.07 -1.92 0.00
N VAL A 22 -5.80 -2.31 -1.04
CA VAL A 22 -5.28 -3.17 -2.11
C VAL A 22 -4.11 -2.50 -2.82
N LEU A 23 -4.23 -1.22 -3.20
CA LEU A 23 -3.17 -0.46 -3.84
C LEU A 23 -1.92 -0.38 -2.94
N PHE A 24 -2.08 -0.03 -1.66
CA PHE A 24 -1.00 -0.02 -0.69
C PHE A 24 -0.31 -1.37 -0.60
N THR A 25 -1.09 -2.45 -0.52
CA THR A 25 -0.56 -3.82 -0.41
C THR A 25 0.26 -4.21 -1.63
N ILE A 26 -0.22 -3.90 -2.84
CA ILE A 26 0.51 -4.18 -4.09
C ILE A 26 1.84 -3.41 -4.10
N LEU A 27 1.82 -2.11 -3.80
CA LEU A 27 3.02 -1.29 -3.77
C LEU A 27 4.01 -1.75 -2.69
N PHE A 28 3.51 -2.18 -1.53
CA PHE A 28 4.32 -2.72 -0.44
C PHE A 28 4.98 -4.04 -0.83
N VAL A 29 4.26 -4.94 -1.50
CA VAL A 29 4.83 -6.18 -2.04
C VAL A 29 5.94 -5.87 -3.05
N VAL A 30 5.71 -4.93 -3.97
CA VAL A 30 6.74 -4.50 -4.94
C VAL A 30 7.97 -3.94 -4.23
N LEU A 31 7.79 -3.14 -3.18
CA LEU A 31 8.89 -2.62 -2.36
C LEU A 31 9.70 -3.75 -1.71
N LEU A 32 9.03 -4.75 -1.14
CA LEU A 32 9.70 -5.92 -0.55
C LEU A 32 10.51 -6.69 -1.59
N LEU A 33 9.95 -6.92 -2.78
CA LEU A 33 10.64 -7.58 -3.87
C LEU A 33 11.86 -6.77 -4.33
N ALA A 34 11.75 -5.44 -4.41
CA ALA A 34 12.88 -4.56 -4.72
C ALA A 34 13.97 -4.62 -3.65
N CYS A 35 13.60 -4.67 -2.36
CA CYS A 35 14.56 -4.81 -1.26
C CYS A 35 15.27 -6.17 -1.31
N MET A 36 14.54 -7.25 -1.58
CA MET A 36 15.12 -8.58 -1.77
C MET A 36 16.06 -8.61 -2.97
N ALA A 37 15.69 -7.99 -4.10
CA ALA A 37 16.54 -7.88 -5.27
C ALA A 37 17.84 -7.12 -4.96
N LEU A 38 17.77 -5.96 -4.30
CA LEU A 38 18.96 -5.17 -3.94
C LEU A 38 19.86 -5.88 -2.92
N GLY A 39 19.25 -6.50 -1.90
CA GLY A 39 19.98 -7.17 -0.82
C GLY A 39 20.62 -8.49 -1.25
N LEU A 40 19.86 -9.36 -1.92
CA LEU A 40 20.30 -10.71 -2.29
C LEU A 40 21.02 -10.73 -3.64
N VAL A 41 20.47 -10.06 -4.66
CA VAL A 41 21.03 -10.09 -6.04
C VAL A 41 22.07 -8.99 -6.22
N GLY A 42 21.78 -7.78 -5.73
CA GLY A 42 22.66 -6.63 -5.87
C GLY A 42 23.83 -6.59 -4.88
N GLY A 43 23.88 -7.48 -3.88
CA GLY A 43 24.94 -7.54 -2.87
C GLY A 43 25.09 -6.25 -2.05
N THR A 44 24.06 -5.39 -2.02
CA THR A 44 24.10 -4.06 -1.41
C THR A 44 23.07 -3.94 -0.29
N PRO A 45 23.28 -4.63 0.84
CA PRO A 45 22.28 -4.74 1.91
C PRO A 45 21.96 -3.41 2.58
N ILE A 46 22.90 -2.46 2.63
CA ILE A 46 22.68 -1.13 3.21
C ILE A 46 21.65 -0.33 2.40
N PHE A 47 21.74 -0.35 1.07
CA PHE A 47 20.75 0.32 0.23
C PHE A 47 19.38 -0.35 0.32
N ALA A 48 19.34 -1.68 0.43
CA ALA A 48 18.10 -2.42 0.67
C ALA A 48 17.44 -2.03 2.01
N LEU A 49 18.22 -1.83 3.08
CA LEU A 49 17.70 -1.38 4.38
C LEU A 49 17.18 0.06 4.32
N LEU A 50 17.94 0.98 3.73
CA LEU A 50 17.52 2.38 3.58
C LEU A 50 16.25 2.49 2.74
N LEU A 51 16.19 1.76 1.61
CA LEU A 51 15.01 1.70 0.76
C LEU A 51 13.82 1.05 1.49
N GLY A 52 14.03 -0.03 2.23
CA GLY A 52 12.98 -0.73 2.95
C GLY A 52 12.33 0.14 4.01
N ILE A 53 13.14 0.78 4.87
CA ILE A 53 12.64 1.67 5.92
C ILE A 53 12.00 2.92 5.30
N GLY A 54 12.73 3.61 4.43
CA GLY A 54 12.27 4.84 3.79
C GLY A 54 11.02 4.63 2.94
N GLY A 55 11.01 3.56 2.14
CA GLY A 55 9.88 3.18 1.30
C GLY A 55 8.65 2.81 2.12
N THR A 56 8.81 2.09 3.23
CA THR A 56 7.67 1.74 4.10
C THR A 56 7.05 2.99 4.72
N VAL A 57 7.88 3.90 5.25
CA VAL A 57 7.40 5.18 5.78
C VAL A 57 6.71 6.01 4.70
N ALA A 58 7.31 6.11 3.51
CA ALA A 58 6.73 6.82 2.38
C ALA A 58 5.36 6.23 1.95
N LEU A 59 5.25 4.90 1.90
CA LEU A 59 3.99 4.23 1.57
C LEU A 59 2.92 4.45 2.64
N LEU A 60 3.28 4.45 3.93
CA LEU A 60 2.34 4.73 5.02
C LEU A 60 1.86 6.19 4.99
N VAL A 61 2.75 7.14 4.72
CA VAL A 61 2.37 8.55 4.55
C VAL A 61 1.47 8.73 3.33
N ALA A 62 1.83 8.13 2.19
CA ALA A 62 1.00 8.18 0.98
C ALA A 62 -0.38 7.58 1.24
N PHE A 63 -0.45 6.43 1.91
CA PHE A 63 -1.72 5.79 2.29
C PHE A 63 -2.59 6.67 3.19
N ALA A 64 -1.98 7.34 4.17
CA ALA A 64 -2.70 8.23 5.08
C ALA A 64 -3.21 9.52 4.41
N VAL A 65 -2.51 10.03 3.39
CA VAL A 65 -2.84 11.29 2.71
C VAL A 65 -3.78 11.09 1.51
N MET A 66 -3.82 9.89 0.93
CA MET A 66 -4.67 9.60 -0.22
C MET A 66 -6.15 9.56 0.20
N SER A 67 -6.89 10.62 -0.13
CA SER A 67 -8.34 10.83 0.13
C SER A 67 -9.25 10.10 -0.84
#